data_AF-A0A3P9NQ65-F1
#
_entry.id   AF-A0A3P9NQ65-F1
#
_cell.length_a   1.000
_cell.length_b   1.000
_cell.length_c   1.000
_cell.angle_alpha   90.00
_cell.angle_beta   90.00
_cell.angle_gamma   90.00
#
_symmetry.space_group_name_H-M   'P 1'
#
loop_
_entity.id
_entity.type
_entity.pdbx_description
1 polymer ?
#
loop_
_entity_poly.entity_id
_entity_poly.type
_entity_poly.pdbx_seq_one_letter_code
_entity_poly.pdbx_strand_id
1 'polypeptide(L)'
;MEEELREKIRAEMEESLEEEISQKRRELQQQLEEIQVLWRAEATVAARAEAEEQVKKTQEASKAMRMEKLTESVEREKTMAEHEKLMAQLYARQLEEREKEMKKRNELYKEHVSKLEAKCAKFYKVSAENFQKGKEETLKRFARFNIQPLCEDLQDQILKCYKENPGRTLTCSGIASAYMQCVDNAKKDKLTTGG
;
A
#
# COMPACT_ATOMS: atom_id res chain seq x y z
N MET A 1 -62.52 -118.65 1.18
CA MET A 1 -63.04 -118.31 2.53
C MET A 1 -61.93 -118.14 3.56
N GLU A 2 -61.22 -119.18 4.04
CA GLU A 2 -60.14 -118.97 5.04
C GLU A 2 -58.89 -118.27 4.47
N GLU A 3 -58.54 -118.54 3.21
CA GLU A 3 -57.36 -117.97 2.55
C GLU A 3 -57.56 -116.47 2.22
N GLU A 4 -58.75 -116.10 1.73
CA GLU A 4 -59.16 -114.72 1.48
C GLU A 4 -59.17 -113.86 2.76
N LEU A 5 -59.57 -114.43 3.89
CA LEU A 5 -59.58 -113.71 5.17
C LEU A 5 -58.15 -113.44 5.68
N ARG A 6 -57.21 -114.37 5.44
CA ARG A 6 -55.79 -114.20 5.80
C ARG A 6 -55.08 -113.18 4.91
N GLU A 7 -55.39 -113.15 3.61
CA GLU A 7 -54.89 -112.09 2.73
C GLU A 7 -55.43 -110.72 3.12
N LYS A 8 -56.72 -110.64 3.48
CA LYS A 8 -57.33 -109.38 3.91
C LYS A 8 -56.71 -108.82 5.20
N ILE A 9 -56.46 -109.68 6.20
CA ILE A 9 -55.78 -109.28 7.44
C ILE A 9 -54.34 -108.81 7.16
N ARG A 10 -53.63 -109.48 6.23
CA ARG A 10 -52.27 -109.07 5.84
C ARG A 10 -52.27 -107.71 5.15
N ALA A 11 -53.20 -107.50 4.22
CA ALA A 11 -53.35 -106.22 3.51
C ALA A 11 -53.73 -105.07 4.45
N GLU A 12 -54.66 -105.30 5.40
CA GLU A 12 -55.04 -104.30 6.41
C GLU A 12 -53.87 -103.98 7.38
N MET A 13 -53.07 -104.99 7.74
CA MET A 13 -51.83 -104.77 8.52
C MET A 13 -50.78 -103.98 7.74
N GLU A 14 -50.61 -104.26 6.45
CA GLU A 14 -49.67 -103.55 5.58
C GLU A 14 -50.10 -102.09 5.38
N GLU A 15 -51.39 -101.84 5.14
CA GLU A 15 -51.96 -100.49 5.03
C GLU A 15 -51.78 -99.69 6.33
N SER A 16 -52.11 -100.30 7.49
CA SER A 16 -51.91 -99.66 8.79
C SER A 16 -50.44 -99.35 9.07
N LEU A 17 -49.51 -100.23 8.67
CA LEU A 17 -48.07 -100.01 8.84
C LEU A 17 -47.57 -98.90 7.91
N GLU A 18 -48.04 -98.85 6.66
CA GLU A 18 -47.72 -97.78 5.71
C GLU A 18 -48.25 -96.42 6.19
N GLU A 19 -49.47 -96.37 6.74
CA GLU A 19 -50.04 -95.17 7.35
C GLU A 19 -49.19 -94.69 8.53
N GLU A 20 -48.78 -95.59 9.43
CA GLU A 20 -47.94 -95.28 10.58
C GLU A 20 -46.53 -94.79 10.15
N ILE A 21 -45.91 -95.44 9.15
CA ILE A 21 -44.64 -94.98 8.56
C ILE A 21 -44.81 -93.59 7.92
N SER A 22 -45.92 -93.35 7.20
CA SER A 22 -46.20 -92.06 6.59
C SER A 22 -46.40 -90.96 7.64
N GLN A 23 -47.08 -91.28 8.74
CA GLN A 23 -47.32 -90.37 9.85
C GLN A 23 -46.01 -90.05 10.57
N LYS A 24 -45.20 -91.06 10.89
CA LYS A 24 -43.87 -90.87 11.51
C LYS A 24 -42.94 -90.06 10.62
N ARG A 25 -42.99 -90.25 9.30
CA ARG A 25 -42.23 -89.43 8.34
C ARG A 25 -42.69 -87.97 8.37
N ARG A 26 -44.00 -87.69 8.41
CA ARG A 26 -44.55 -86.33 8.52
C ARG A 26 -44.18 -85.65 9.84
N GLU A 27 -44.30 -86.38 10.96
CA GLU A 27 -43.89 -85.89 12.29
C GLU A 27 -42.39 -85.54 12.32
N LEU A 28 -41.54 -86.41 11.79
CA LEU A 28 -40.10 -86.16 11.68
C LEU A 28 -39.80 -84.94 10.78
N GLN A 29 -40.51 -84.81 9.66
CA GLN A 29 -40.34 -83.66 8.77
C GLN A 29 -40.72 -82.34 9.47
N GLN A 30 -41.84 -82.31 10.20
CA GLN A 30 -42.25 -81.14 10.99
C GLN A 30 -41.21 -80.78 12.05
N GLN A 31 -40.68 -81.76 12.78
CA GLN A 31 -39.62 -81.53 13.77
C GLN A 31 -38.34 -80.97 13.12
N LEU A 32 -37.95 -81.47 11.95
CA LEU A 32 -36.80 -80.94 11.22
C LEU A 32 -37.03 -79.50 10.77
N GLU A 33 -38.23 -79.17 10.29
CA GLU A 33 -38.59 -77.80 9.88
C GLU A 33 -38.58 -76.84 11.09
N GLU A 34 -39.14 -77.25 12.23
CA GLU A 34 -39.11 -76.48 13.48
C GLU A 34 -37.67 -76.21 13.95
N ILE A 35 -36.83 -77.26 13.98
CA ILE A 35 -35.41 -77.14 14.36
C ILE A 35 -34.67 -76.23 13.37
N GLN A 36 -34.94 -76.34 12.07
CA GLN A 36 -34.33 -75.47 11.07
C GLN A 36 -34.71 -73.99 11.26
N VAL A 37 -35.96 -73.70 11.59
CA VAL A 37 -36.42 -72.32 11.84
C VAL A 37 -35.73 -71.75 13.08
N LEU A 38 -35.62 -72.53 14.17
CA LEU A 38 -34.91 -72.11 15.38
C LEU A 38 -33.44 -71.82 15.10
N TRP A 39 -32.74 -72.71 14.40
CA TRP A 39 -31.34 -72.52 14.02
C TRP A 39 -31.13 -71.29 13.12
N ARG A 40 -32.05 -71.05 12.16
CA ARG A 40 -32.01 -69.85 11.31
C ARG A 40 -32.24 -68.59 12.12
N ALA A 41 -33.21 -68.59 13.04
CA ALA A 41 -33.48 -67.45 13.91
C ALA A 41 -32.26 -67.13 14.79
N GLU A 42 -31.66 -68.13 15.44
CA GLU A 42 -30.45 -67.99 16.25
C GLU A 42 -29.26 -67.46 15.42
N ALA A 43 -29.03 -68.02 14.23
CA ALA A 43 -27.99 -67.55 13.31
C ALA A 43 -28.19 -66.08 12.89
N THR A 44 -29.43 -65.65 12.65
CA THR A 44 -29.70 -64.24 12.31
C THR A 44 -29.48 -63.29 13.50
N VAL A 45 -29.79 -63.72 14.71
CA VAL A 45 -29.54 -62.93 15.93
C VAL A 45 -28.04 -62.82 16.17
N ALA A 46 -27.29 -63.93 16.05
CA ALA A 46 -25.84 -63.93 16.17
C ALA A 46 -25.18 -63.00 15.13
N ALA A 47 -25.58 -63.12 13.85
CA ALA A 47 -25.05 -62.27 12.79
C ALA A 47 -25.35 -60.77 13.01
N ARG A 48 -26.54 -60.44 13.55
CA ARG A 48 -26.89 -59.05 13.91
C ARG A 48 -26.05 -58.54 15.07
N ALA A 49 -25.86 -59.35 16.11
CA ALA A 49 -25.04 -58.98 17.26
C ALA A 49 -23.58 -58.73 16.86
N GLU A 50 -23.01 -59.58 16.01
CA GLU A 50 -21.66 -59.38 15.47
C GLU A 50 -21.57 -58.12 14.60
N ALA A 51 -22.57 -57.86 13.75
CA ALA A 51 -22.61 -56.66 12.93
C ALA A 51 -22.69 -55.39 13.79
N GLU A 52 -23.55 -55.37 14.81
CA GLU A 52 -23.67 -54.24 15.75
C GLU A 52 -22.36 -53.97 16.50
N GLU A 53 -21.68 -55.02 16.95
CA GLU A 53 -20.40 -54.89 17.65
C GLU A 53 -19.30 -54.34 16.73
N GLN A 54 -19.21 -54.83 15.49
CA GLN A 54 -18.26 -54.28 14.50
C GLN A 54 -18.57 -52.82 14.17
N VAL A 55 -19.85 -52.44 14.07
CA VAL A 55 -20.27 -51.05 13.86
C VAL A 55 -19.87 -50.17 15.04
N LYS A 56 -20.09 -50.62 16.28
CA LYS A 56 -19.66 -49.86 17.48
C LYS A 56 -18.14 -49.66 17.49
N LYS A 57 -17.38 -50.73 17.30
CA LYS A 57 -15.91 -50.68 17.28
C LYS A 57 -15.37 -49.75 16.20
N THR A 58 -15.92 -49.81 14.98
CA THR A 58 -15.52 -48.92 13.87
C THR A 58 -15.92 -47.47 14.12
N GLN A 59 -17.09 -47.23 14.73
CA GLN A 59 -17.53 -45.90 15.10
C GLN A 59 -16.62 -45.28 16.18
N GLU A 60 -16.24 -46.04 17.20
CA GLU A 60 -15.33 -45.60 18.25
C GLU A 60 -13.93 -45.30 17.70
N ALA A 61 -13.39 -46.18 16.86
CA ALA A 61 -12.11 -45.95 16.18
C ALA A 61 -12.16 -44.69 15.30
N SER A 62 -13.25 -44.48 14.55
CA SER A 62 -13.44 -43.29 13.72
C SER A 62 -13.54 -42.01 14.56
N LYS A 63 -14.25 -42.04 15.69
CA LYS A 63 -14.33 -40.91 16.63
C LYS A 63 -12.97 -40.58 17.24
N ALA A 64 -12.21 -41.59 17.65
CA ALA A 64 -10.87 -41.40 18.20
C ALA A 64 -9.92 -40.76 17.17
N MET A 65 -9.91 -41.28 15.94
CA MET A 65 -9.11 -40.72 14.85
C MET A 65 -9.51 -39.27 14.51
N ARG A 66 -10.82 -38.97 14.51
CA ARG A 66 -11.31 -37.60 14.29
C ARG A 66 -10.88 -36.66 15.41
N MET A 67 -10.93 -37.12 16.65
CA MET A 67 -10.51 -36.33 17.82
C MET A 67 -9.01 -36.05 17.78
N GLU A 68 -8.19 -37.06 17.51
CA GLU A 68 -6.74 -36.91 17.37
C GLU A 68 -6.38 -35.92 16.26
N LYS A 69 -7.00 -36.06 15.08
CA LYS A 69 -6.80 -35.13 13.95
C LYS A 69 -7.21 -33.70 14.30
N LEU A 70 -8.31 -33.53 15.05
CA LEU A 70 -8.76 -32.21 15.50
C LEU A 70 -7.75 -31.60 16.47
N THR A 71 -7.33 -32.35 17.49
CA THR A 71 -6.32 -31.90 18.46
C THR A 71 -5.02 -31.50 17.77
N GLU A 72 -4.54 -32.32 16.83
CA GLU A 72 -3.33 -32.01 16.07
C GLU A 72 -3.49 -30.73 15.23
N SER A 73 -4.65 -30.53 14.59
CA SER A 73 -4.94 -29.31 13.84
C SER A 73 -4.94 -28.07 14.75
N VAL A 74 -5.57 -28.17 15.93
CA VAL A 74 -5.65 -27.08 16.90
C VAL A 74 -4.28 -26.71 17.44
N GLU A 75 -3.44 -27.70 17.77
CA GLU A 75 -2.06 -27.42 18.23
C GLU A 75 -1.21 -26.77 17.13
N ARG A 76 -1.35 -27.22 15.87
CA ARG A 76 -0.68 -26.57 14.73
C ARG A 76 -1.14 -25.11 14.57
N GLU A 77 -2.45 -24.85 14.61
CA GLU A 77 -2.96 -23.48 14.52
C GLU A 77 -2.48 -22.59 15.67
N LYS A 78 -2.46 -23.12 16.90
CA LYS A 78 -1.95 -22.40 18.08
C LYS A 78 -0.49 -22.03 17.93
N THR A 79 0.36 -22.96 17.53
CA THR A 79 1.79 -22.67 17.30
C THR A 79 2.01 -21.65 16.19
N MET A 80 1.21 -21.70 15.11
CA MET A 80 1.25 -20.69 14.06
C MET A 80 0.82 -19.31 14.57
N ALA A 81 -0.25 -19.23 15.36
CA ALA A 81 -0.73 -17.97 15.92
C ALA A 81 0.27 -17.36 16.92
N GLU A 82 0.92 -18.18 17.74
CA GLU A 82 2.00 -17.74 18.64
C GLU A 82 3.21 -17.22 17.84
N HIS A 83 3.59 -17.92 16.77
CA HIS A 83 4.66 -17.48 15.88
C HIS A 83 4.32 -16.14 15.21
N GLU A 84 3.12 -16.00 14.65
CA GLU A 84 2.65 -14.76 14.02
C GLU A 84 2.65 -13.60 15.01
N LYS A 85 2.17 -13.83 16.24
CA LYS A 85 2.20 -12.82 17.31
C LYS A 85 3.62 -12.38 17.65
N LEU A 86 4.57 -13.32 17.75
CA LEU A 86 5.97 -13.00 18.01
C LEU A 86 6.57 -12.17 16.86
N MET A 87 6.29 -12.56 15.62
CA MET A 87 6.75 -11.81 14.44
C MET A 87 6.18 -10.40 14.41
N ALA A 88 4.88 -10.24 14.67
CA ALA A 88 4.22 -8.94 14.74
C ALA A 88 4.85 -8.05 15.82
N GLN A 89 5.20 -8.59 16.99
CA GLN A 89 5.89 -7.85 18.05
C GLN A 89 7.30 -7.40 17.63
N LEU A 90 8.06 -8.27 16.96
CA LEU A 90 9.39 -7.92 16.45
C LEU A 90 9.31 -6.82 15.40
N TYR A 91 8.37 -6.92 14.46
CA TYR A 91 8.16 -5.88 13.46
C TYR A 91 7.70 -4.56 14.06
N ALA A 92 6.79 -4.58 15.04
CA ALA A 92 6.36 -3.38 15.74
C ALA A 92 7.54 -2.66 16.40
N ARG A 93 8.42 -3.41 17.08
CA ARG A 93 9.62 -2.84 17.70
C ARG A 93 10.58 -2.23 16.67
N GLN A 94 10.82 -2.92 15.55
CA GLN A 94 11.65 -2.38 14.48
C GLN A 94 11.06 -1.10 13.89
N LEU A 95 9.74 -1.04 13.71
CA LEU A 95 9.06 0.16 13.23
C LEU A 95 9.21 1.33 14.21
N GLU A 96 9.03 1.10 15.51
CA GLU A 96 9.22 2.16 16.52
C GLU A 96 10.67 2.70 16.54
N GLU A 97 11.68 1.82 16.41
CA GLU A 97 13.08 2.22 16.33
C GLU A 97 13.32 3.08 15.07
N ARG A 98 12.79 2.67 13.91
CA ARG A 98 12.88 3.44 12.66
C ARG A 98 12.14 4.77 12.73
N GLU A 99 10.98 4.83 13.36
CA GLU A 99 10.24 6.08 13.57
C GLU A 99 11.03 7.06 14.45
N LYS A 100 11.68 6.58 15.51
CA LYS A 100 12.55 7.41 16.35
C LYS A 100 13.74 7.97 15.58
N GLU A 101 14.39 7.15 14.77
CA GLU A 101 15.50 7.59 13.90
C GLU A 101 15.04 8.63 12.87
N MET A 102 13.92 8.38 12.21
CA MET A 102 13.33 9.29 11.23
C MET A 102 12.93 10.62 11.86
N LYS A 103 12.34 10.59 13.06
CA LYS A 103 11.99 11.80 13.81
C LYS A 103 13.23 12.63 14.16
N LYS A 104 14.27 11.99 14.68
CA LYS A 104 15.55 12.66 14.99
C LYS A 104 16.15 13.31 13.74
N ARG A 105 16.15 12.61 12.60
CA ARG A 105 16.64 13.15 11.32
C ARG A 105 15.79 14.32 10.84
N ASN A 106 14.47 14.25 10.99
CA ASN A 106 13.55 15.32 10.61
C ASN A 106 13.76 16.58 11.46
N GLU A 107 13.96 16.43 12.77
CA GLU A 107 14.27 17.55 13.68
C GLU A 107 15.58 18.25 13.29
N LEU A 108 16.63 17.48 13.00
CA LEU A 108 17.90 18.01 12.52
C LEU A 108 17.73 18.75 11.18
N TYR A 109 17.01 18.18 10.21
CA TYR A 109 16.78 18.85 8.94
C TYR A 109 15.98 20.13 9.11
N LYS A 110 14.94 20.13 9.94
CA LYS A 110 14.16 21.33 10.25
C LYS A 110 15.03 22.42 10.85
N GLU A 111 15.94 22.07 11.76
CA GLU A 111 16.91 23.02 12.32
C GLU A 111 17.85 23.58 11.23
N HIS A 112 18.38 22.73 10.35
CA HIS A 112 19.23 23.16 9.24
C HIS A 112 18.52 24.11 8.28
N VAL A 113 17.28 23.77 7.89
CA VAL A 113 16.44 24.61 7.03
C VAL A 113 16.19 25.96 7.70
N SER A 114 15.77 25.96 8.97
CA SER A 114 15.50 27.21 9.70
C SER A 114 16.76 28.09 9.83
N LYS A 115 17.93 27.49 10.07
CA LYS A 115 19.21 28.23 10.08
C LYS A 115 19.54 28.82 8.71
N LEU A 116 19.29 28.08 7.63
CA LEU A 116 19.53 28.55 6.26
C LEU A 116 18.58 29.69 5.91
N GLU A 117 17.29 29.55 6.18
CA GLU A 117 16.27 30.58 5.98
C GLU A 117 16.63 31.86 6.75
N ALA A 118 17.04 31.74 8.02
CA ALA A 118 17.46 32.89 8.83
C ALA A 118 18.71 33.59 8.25
N LYS A 119 19.67 32.82 7.72
CA LYS A 119 20.85 33.39 7.04
C LYS A 119 20.46 34.08 5.73
N CYS A 120 19.62 33.45 4.91
CA CYS A 120 19.11 34.03 3.67
C CYS A 120 18.36 35.33 3.94
N ALA A 121 17.46 35.36 4.91
CA ALA A 121 16.71 36.56 5.28
C ALA A 121 17.63 37.71 5.71
N LYS A 122 18.64 37.43 6.54
CA LYS A 122 19.66 38.42 6.94
C LYS A 122 20.46 38.93 5.73
N PHE A 123 20.89 38.02 4.87
CA PHE A 123 21.65 38.37 3.66
C PHE A 123 20.83 39.27 2.75
N TYR A 124 19.59 38.90 2.42
CA TYR A 124 18.71 39.71 1.57
C TYR A 124 18.42 41.07 2.18
N LYS A 125 18.18 41.15 3.49
CA LYS A 125 17.99 42.43 4.18
C LYS A 125 19.20 43.35 4.02
N VAL A 126 20.40 42.86 4.35
CA VAL A 126 21.64 43.64 4.24
C VAL A 126 21.94 44.01 2.79
N SER A 127 21.72 43.10 1.85
CA SER A 127 21.89 43.38 0.41
C SER A 127 20.93 44.47 -0.07
N ALA A 128 19.67 44.44 0.33
CA ALA A 128 18.69 45.46 -0.01
C ALA A 128 19.05 46.83 0.60
N GLU A 129 19.44 46.86 1.87
CA GLU A 129 19.88 48.08 2.57
C GLU A 129 21.13 48.68 1.91
N ASN A 130 22.14 47.86 1.62
CA ASN A 130 23.37 48.30 0.95
C ASN A 130 23.11 48.80 -0.47
N PHE A 131 22.24 48.12 -1.22
CA PHE A 131 21.88 48.55 -2.56
C PHE A 131 21.17 49.91 -2.54
N GLN A 132 20.20 50.07 -1.64
CA GLN A 132 19.47 51.33 -1.48
C GLN A 132 20.42 52.46 -1.06
N LYS A 133 21.31 52.20 -0.08
CA LYS A 133 22.32 53.17 0.35
C LYS A 133 23.28 53.54 -0.78
N GLY A 134 23.77 52.56 -1.52
CA GLY A 134 24.65 52.78 -2.68
C GLY A 134 23.96 53.64 -3.75
N LYS A 135 22.68 53.36 -4.05
CA LYS A 135 21.86 54.19 -4.94
C LYS A 135 21.77 55.63 -4.44
N GLU A 136 21.45 55.84 -3.16
CA GLU A 136 21.34 57.18 -2.56
C GLU A 136 22.67 57.94 -2.56
N GLU A 137 23.78 57.28 -2.23
CA GLU A 137 25.12 57.86 -2.26
C GLU A 137 25.55 58.24 -3.69
N THR A 138 25.30 57.37 -4.67
CA THR A 138 25.52 57.68 -6.09
C THR A 138 24.68 58.88 -6.51
N LEU A 139 23.38 58.89 -6.22
CA LEU A 139 22.52 60.02 -6.52
C LEU A 139 23.03 61.30 -5.86
N LYS A 140 23.43 61.27 -4.58
CA LYS A 140 23.96 62.44 -3.88
C LYS A 140 25.27 62.95 -4.48
N ARG A 141 26.15 62.05 -4.93
CA ARG A 141 27.44 62.40 -5.54
C ARG A 141 27.24 63.05 -6.91
N PHE A 142 26.35 62.50 -7.73
CA PHE A 142 26.15 62.94 -9.11
C PHE A 142 25.07 64.01 -9.28
N ALA A 143 24.07 64.09 -8.39
CA ALA A 143 23.07 65.17 -8.41
C ALA A 143 23.68 66.56 -8.14
N ARG A 144 24.85 66.62 -7.48
CA ARG A 144 25.62 67.87 -7.29
C ARG A 144 26.25 68.36 -8.60
N PHE A 145 26.53 67.46 -9.53
CA PHE A 145 27.01 67.81 -10.86
C PHE A 145 25.79 68.00 -11.76
N ASN A 146 25.08 69.11 -11.55
CA ASN A 146 24.21 69.63 -12.59
C ASN A 146 25.15 70.16 -13.67
N ILE A 147 25.57 69.28 -14.60
CA ILE A 147 26.37 69.66 -15.76
C ILE A 147 25.42 70.45 -16.65
N GLN A 148 25.27 71.74 -16.35
CA GLN A 148 24.59 72.65 -17.24
C GLN A 148 25.54 72.84 -18.43
N PRO A 149 25.18 72.38 -19.64
CA PRO A 149 26.01 72.59 -20.81
C PRO A 149 26.24 74.09 -21.01
N LEU A 150 27.51 74.48 -21.05
CA LEU A 150 27.89 75.88 -21.21
C LEU A 150 27.55 76.33 -22.63
N CYS A 151 26.90 77.48 -22.74
CA CYS A 151 26.51 78.07 -24.02
C CYS A 151 25.56 77.19 -24.87
N GLU A 152 24.78 76.29 -24.24
CA GLU A 152 23.86 75.36 -24.92
C GLU A 152 22.90 76.07 -25.89
N ASP A 153 22.23 77.12 -25.42
CA ASP A 153 21.28 77.87 -26.24
C ASP A 153 21.94 78.48 -27.49
N LEU A 154 23.17 78.98 -27.36
CA LEU A 154 23.94 79.54 -28.48
C LEU A 154 24.47 78.44 -29.41
N GLN A 155 24.84 77.28 -28.85
CA GLN A 155 25.23 76.09 -29.59
C GLN A 155 24.07 75.56 -30.45
N ASP A 156 22.86 75.53 -29.92
CA ASP A 156 21.67 75.12 -30.67
C ASP A 156 21.31 76.13 -31.76
N GLN A 157 21.37 77.43 -31.45
CA GLN A 157 21.10 78.49 -32.41
C GLN A 157 22.10 78.51 -33.58
N ILE A 158 23.40 78.32 -33.33
CA ILE A 158 24.40 78.30 -34.40
C ILE A 158 24.26 77.05 -35.28
N LEU A 159 24.01 75.88 -34.67
CA LEU A 159 23.79 74.63 -35.40
C LEU A 159 22.53 74.71 -36.26
N LYS A 160 21.46 75.33 -35.74
CA LYS A 160 20.23 75.60 -36.50
C LYS A 160 20.49 76.52 -37.68
N CYS A 161 21.19 77.64 -37.46
CA CYS A 161 21.48 78.61 -38.51
C CYS A 161 22.30 78.01 -39.67
N TYR A 162 23.32 77.20 -39.37
CA TYR A 162 24.13 76.53 -40.41
C TYR A 162 23.34 75.49 -41.21
N LYS A 163 22.42 74.76 -40.56
CA LYS A 163 21.52 73.82 -41.26
C LYS A 163 20.58 74.55 -42.22
N GLU A 164 20.06 75.70 -41.81
CA GLU A 164 19.14 76.51 -42.61
C GLU A 164 19.85 77.30 -43.75
N ASN A 165 21.16 77.54 -43.63
CA ASN A 165 21.94 78.35 -44.57
C ASN A 165 23.16 77.62 -45.15
N PRO A 166 22.99 76.49 -45.87
CA PRO A 166 24.10 75.75 -46.46
C PRO A 166 24.86 76.62 -47.48
N GLY A 167 26.18 76.64 -47.38
CA GLY A 167 27.06 77.43 -48.26
C GLY A 167 27.04 78.95 -48.02
N ARG A 168 26.18 79.46 -47.12
CA ARG A 168 26.10 80.87 -46.73
C ARG A 168 26.39 81.08 -45.24
N THR A 169 27.42 80.42 -44.72
CA THR A 169 27.75 80.40 -43.28
C THR A 169 28.05 81.78 -42.70
N LEU A 170 28.44 82.76 -43.52
CA LEU A 170 28.70 84.13 -43.10
C LEU A 170 27.44 84.87 -42.59
N THR A 171 26.22 84.45 -42.95
CA THR A 171 24.97 85.03 -42.39
C THR A 171 24.79 84.66 -40.92
N CYS A 172 25.38 83.55 -40.47
CA CYS A 172 25.37 83.09 -39.09
C CYS A 172 26.50 83.69 -38.25
N SER A 173 27.30 84.60 -38.83
CA SER A 173 28.49 85.18 -38.18
C SER A 173 28.19 85.84 -36.84
N GLY A 174 27.06 86.54 -36.69
CA GLY A 174 26.64 87.15 -35.43
C GLY A 174 26.45 86.13 -34.30
N ILE A 175 25.75 85.02 -34.59
CA ILE A 175 25.52 83.93 -33.62
C ILE A 175 26.84 83.19 -33.33
N ALA A 176 27.68 83.00 -34.36
CA ALA A 176 28.99 82.39 -34.22
C ALA A 176 29.92 83.20 -33.31
N SER A 177 29.93 84.53 -33.47
CA SER A 177 30.69 85.43 -32.61
C SER A 177 30.18 85.41 -31.17
N ALA A 178 28.86 85.41 -30.96
CA ALA A 178 28.27 85.33 -29.62
C ALA A 178 28.59 83.99 -28.92
N TYR A 179 28.52 82.87 -29.65
CA TYR A 179 28.92 81.55 -29.13
C TYR A 179 30.40 81.52 -28.74
N MET A 180 31.29 82.02 -29.60
CA MET A 180 32.73 82.09 -29.31
C MET A 180 33.02 82.97 -28.10
N GLN A 181 32.37 84.12 -27.96
CA GLN A 181 32.51 84.98 -26.79
C GLN A 181 32.05 84.28 -25.50
N CYS A 182 30.93 83.56 -25.55
CA CYS A 182 30.44 82.78 -24.42
C CYS A 182 31.46 81.70 -24.00
N VAL A 183 32.01 80.95 -24.97
CA VAL A 183 33.03 79.92 -24.72
C VAL A 183 34.31 80.52 -24.14
N ASP A 184 34.78 81.64 -24.69
CA ASP A 184 36.02 82.29 -24.25
C ASP A 184 35.88 82.90 -22.85
N ASN A 185 34.72 83.48 -22.53
CA ASN A 185 34.42 83.97 -21.19
C ASN A 185 34.33 82.80 -20.20
N ALA A 186 33.65 81.71 -20.56
CA ALA A 186 33.57 80.52 -19.72
C ALA A 186 34.95 79.88 -19.47
N LYS A 187 35.85 79.88 -20.46
CA LYS A 187 37.24 79.43 -20.30
C LYS A 187 38.02 80.32 -19.33
N LYS A 188 37.86 81.64 -19.41
CA LYS A 188 38.51 82.61 -18.51
C LYS A 188 38.01 82.50 -17.06
N ASP A 189 36.70 82.30 -16.87
CA ASP A 189 36.09 82.14 -15.55
C ASP A 189 36.58 80.84 -14.86
N LYS A 190 36.77 79.75 -15.62
CA LYS A 190 37.34 78.49 -15.07
C LYS A 190 38.82 78.61 -14.67
N LEU A 191 39.57 79.53 -15.27
CA LEU A 191 40.99 79.76 -14.95
C LEU A 191 41.20 80.68 -13.74
N THR A 192 40.19 81.45 -13.32
CA THR A 192 40.27 82.40 -12.19
C THR A 192 39.78 81.82 -10.86
N THR A 193 38.92 80.80 -10.87
CA THR A 193 38.41 80.12 -9.65
C THR A 193 39.19 78.86 -9.25
N GLY A 194 40.37 78.61 -9.84
CA GLY A 194 41.26 77.51 -9.47
C GLY A 194 42.28 77.91 -8.41
N GLY A 195 41.83 78.07 -7.17
CA GLY A 195 42.65 78.16 -5.95
C GLY A 195 42.25 77.09 -4.95
#